data_AF-A0A9W8WCB5-F1
#
_entry.id   AF-A0A9W8WCB5-F1
#
_cell.length_a   1.000
_cell.length_b   1.000
_cell.length_c   1.000
_cell.angle_alpha   90.00
_cell.angle_beta   90.00
_cell.angle_gamma   90.00
#
_symmetry.space_group_name_H-M   'P 1'
#
loop_
_entity.id
_entity.type
_entity.pdbx_description
1 polymer ?
#
loop_
_entity_poly.entity_id
_entity_poly.type
_entity_poly.pdbx_seq_one_letter_code
_entity_poly.pdbx_strand_id
1 'polypeptide(L)'
;MSPEEYHKVAVLFQDAIKRGSSPWSVKLPKEHDVPAHVLHELGCILRLASKQSQLFAGALWTAASNMGYRPSTISLARELIGSGAWGKATQYRNIETRFKQIVQEGRDSNALTTEGERLYRLGMYDAAVKVLQRALGPEDSEFEWKHHCQLCLGRSYIKLGRTAEAKELLEGIEGAGSGEAAVELAQLLRTSDADKMEQYLYTAGINGRLETFRQLSEIEFEKEAGETDKMAKKEHNRWAMEWSRLADETEKI
;
A
#
# COMPACT_ATOMS: atom_id res chain seq x y z
N MET A 1 0.27 0.32 24.81
CA MET A 1 -0.62 1.35 25.39
C MET A 1 -2.06 0.92 25.24
N SER A 2 -2.92 1.28 26.19
CA SER A 2 -4.36 1.03 26.08
C SER A 2 -5.03 2.03 25.12
N PRO A 3 -6.22 1.71 24.58
CA PRO A 3 -6.98 2.64 23.75
C PRO A 3 -7.22 4.00 24.43
N GLU A 4 -7.47 4.03 25.74
CA GLU A 4 -7.68 5.23 26.53
C GLU A 4 -6.43 6.11 26.59
N GLU A 5 -5.24 5.51 26.66
CA GLU A 5 -3.98 6.25 26.66
C GLU A 5 -3.69 6.87 25.30
N TYR A 6 -3.93 6.15 24.20
CA TYR A 6 -3.84 6.71 22.86
C TYR A 6 -4.82 7.85 22.64
N HIS A 7 -6.05 7.70 23.13
CA HIS A 7 -7.06 8.75 23.05
C HIS A 7 -6.62 10.02 23.80
N LYS A 8 -6.07 9.89 25.01
CA LYS A 8 -5.53 11.04 25.76
C LYS A 8 -4.44 11.76 24.98
N VAL A 9 -3.50 11.03 24.36
CA VAL A 9 -2.45 11.63 23.53
C VAL A 9 -3.03 12.34 22.30
N ALA A 10 -4.02 11.74 21.64
CA ALA A 10 -4.70 12.35 20.50
C ALA A 10 -5.37 13.68 20.87
N VAL A 11 -6.08 13.72 22.01
CA VAL A 11 -6.72 14.93 22.53
C VAL A 11 -5.68 16.00 22.87
N LEU A 12 -4.59 15.64 23.57
CA LEU A 12 -3.51 16.57 23.88
C LEU A 12 -2.90 17.20 22.62
N PHE A 13 -2.65 16.37 21.59
CA PHE A 13 -2.10 16.84 20.32
C PHE A 13 -3.08 17.75 19.57
N GLN A 14 -4.37 17.40 19.55
CA GLN A 14 -5.42 18.22 18.94
C GLN A 14 -5.54 19.57 19.65
N ASP A 15 -5.48 19.60 20.97
CA ASP A 15 -5.57 20.82 21.77
C ASP A 15 -4.35 21.72 21.59
N ALA A 16 -3.17 21.15 21.35
CA ALA A 16 -1.98 21.94 20.99
C ALA A 16 -2.16 22.67 19.65
N ILE A 17 -2.76 22.00 18.65
CA ILE A 17 -3.08 22.61 17.35
C ILE A 17 -4.14 23.69 17.50
N LYS A 18 -5.23 23.42 18.24
CA LYS A 18 -6.29 24.42 18.50
C LYS A 18 -5.76 25.68 19.21
N ARG A 19 -4.73 25.54 20.05
CA ARG A 19 -4.03 26.64 20.72
C ARG A 19 -3.04 27.40 19.81
N GLY A 20 -3.00 27.10 18.52
CA GLY A 20 -2.21 27.84 17.53
C GLY A 20 -0.88 27.17 17.15
N SER A 21 -0.59 25.96 17.63
CA SER A 21 0.57 25.21 17.13
C SER A 21 0.36 24.84 15.68
N SER A 22 1.37 25.07 14.83
CA SER A 22 1.36 24.55 13.47
C SER A 22 1.29 23.02 13.51
N PRO A 23 0.38 22.37 12.76
CA PRO A 23 0.30 20.91 12.66
C PRO A 23 1.62 20.24 12.24
N TRP A 24 2.48 20.99 11.55
CA TRP A 24 3.76 20.51 11.02
C TRP A 24 4.94 20.71 11.97
N SER A 25 4.71 21.38 13.11
CA SER A 25 5.74 21.67 14.10
C SER A 25 5.15 21.73 15.51
N VAL A 26 4.20 20.84 15.81
CA VAL A 26 3.57 20.76 17.14
C VAL A 26 4.66 20.49 18.18
N LYS A 27 4.73 21.37 19.19
CA LYS A 27 5.55 21.18 20.37
C LYS A 27 4.62 20.88 21.53
N LEU A 28 4.62 19.63 21.99
CA LEU A 28 3.88 19.28 23.20
C LEU A 28 4.61 19.88 24.42
N PRO A 29 3.87 20.32 25.46
CA PRO A 29 4.47 20.77 26.72
C PRO A 29 5.39 19.70 27.30
N LYS A 30 6.52 20.10 27.89
CA LYS A 30 7.49 19.16 28.51
C LYS A 30 6.89 18.30 29.63
N GLU A 31 5.80 18.77 30.23
CA GLU A 31 5.02 18.05 31.27
C GLU A 31 4.26 16.84 30.71
N HIS A 32 4.09 16.77 29.39
CA HIS A 32 3.47 15.67 28.66
C HIS A 32 4.51 15.06 27.71
N ASP A 33 5.57 14.47 28.28
CA ASP A 33 6.63 13.80 27.53
C ASP A 33 6.08 12.57 26.81
N VAL A 34 5.47 12.81 25.64
CA VAL A 34 4.91 11.76 24.78
C VAL A 34 6.07 11.21 23.94
N PRO A 35 6.42 9.92 24.07
CA PRO A 35 7.49 9.33 23.28
C PRO A 35 7.17 9.35 21.78
N ALA A 36 8.20 9.48 20.95
CA ALA A 36 8.01 9.57 19.49
C ALA A 36 7.38 8.32 18.86
N HIS A 37 7.60 7.13 19.43
CA HIS A 37 6.96 5.90 18.96
C HIS A 37 5.44 5.91 19.18
N VAL A 38 4.95 6.52 20.26
CA VAL A 38 3.51 6.65 20.54
C VAL A 38 2.83 7.54 19.51
N LEU A 39 3.46 8.67 19.16
CA LEU A 39 2.97 9.55 18.08
C LEU A 39 2.95 8.82 16.73
N HIS A 40 3.96 7.98 16.47
CA HIS A 40 4.01 7.16 15.27
C HIS A 40 2.87 6.15 15.18
N GLU A 41 2.69 5.36 16.24
CA GLU A 41 1.64 4.33 16.34
C GLU A 41 0.25 4.97 16.21
N LEU A 42 0.02 6.09 16.90
CA LEU A 42 -1.23 6.85 16.77
C LEU A 42 -1.44 7.36 15.33
N GLY A 43 -0.38 7.81 14.67
CA GLY A 43 -0.44 8.17 13.25
C GLY A 43 -0.83 6.99 12.36
N CYS A 44 -0.27 5.80 12.62
CA CYS A 44 -0.63 4.57 11.92
C CYS A 44 -2.11 4.18 12.13
N ILE A 45 -2.59 4.24 13.38
CA ILE A 45 -4.00 3.96 13.72
C ILE A 45 -4.93 4.95 13.00
N LEU A 46 -4.65 6.24 13.09
CA LEU A 46 -5.51 7.28 12.53
C LEU A 46 -5.50 7.30 11.00
N ARG A 47 -4.42 6.87 10.35
CA ARG A 47 -4.40 6.67 8.90
C ARG A 47 -5.46 5.66 8.44
N LEU A 48 -5.69 4.60 9.24
CA LEU A 48 -6.63 3.54 8.91
C LEU A 48 -8.09 3.93 9.21
N ALA A 49 -8.32 4.91 10.08
CA ALA A 49 -9.66 5.25 10.57
C ALA A 49 -10.53 6.01 9.54
N SER A 50 -10.00 7.01 8.83
CA SER A 50 -10.77 7.80 7.85
C SER A 50 -9.86 8.63 6.93
N LYS A 51 -10.40 9.16 5.82
CA LYS A 51 -9.67 10.12 4.97
C LYS A 51 -9.36 11.43 5.70
N GLN A 52 -10.30 11.95 6.50
CA GLN A 52 -10.11 13.18 7.27
C GLN A 52 -8.98 13.04 8.32
N SER A 53 -8.81 11.86 8.89
CA SER A 53 -7.74 11.59 9.88
C SER A 53 -6.36 11.40 9.26
N GLN A 54 -6.23 11.31 7.93
CA GLN A 54 -4.92 11.21 7.26
C GLN A 54 -4.07 12.49 7.43
N LEU A 55 -4.69 13.67 7.39
CA LEU A 55 -3.97 14.92 7.65
C LEU A 55 -3.43 14.97 9.08
N PHE A 56 -4.20 14.46 10.03
CA PHE A 56 -3.80 14.38 11.44
C PHE A 56 -2.70 13.33 11.65
N ALA A 57 -2.75 12.20 10.95
CA ALA A 57 -1.67 11.21 10.94
C ALA A 57 -0.36 11.81 10.40
N GLY A 58 -0.42 12.60 9.32
CA GLY A 58 0.74 13.31 8.79
C GLY A 58 1.37 14.28 9.79
N ALA A 59 0.55 15.00 10.56
CA ALA A 59 1.01 15.89 11.62
C ALA A 59 1.73 15.12 12.76
N LEU A 60 1.15 14.00 13.21
CA LEU A 60 1.74 13.12 14.23
C LEU A 60 3.10 12.54 13.78
N TRP A 61 3.17 12.03 12.54
CA TRP A 61 4.44 11.56 11.97
C TRP A 61 5.47 12.67 11.79
N THR A 62 5.03 13.88 11.44
CA THR A 62 5.94 15.03 11.33
C THR A 62 6.54 15.36 12.71
N ALA A 63 5.72 15.38 13.76
CA ALA A 63 6.19 15.59 15.14
C ALA A 63 7.18 14.50 15.58
N ALA A 64 6.84 13.22 15.40
CA ALA A 64 7.72 12.10 15.72
C ALA A 64 9.03 12.10 14.92
N SER A 65 8.99 12.44 13.62
CA SER A 65 10.20 12.60 12.81
C SER A 65 11.08 13.76 13.31
N ASN A 66 10.48 14.87 13.74
CA ASN A 66 11.22 15.99 14.34
C ASN A 66 11.89 15.63 15.66
N MET A 67 11.38 14.62 16.37
CA MET A 67 12.02 14.01 17.53
C MET A 67 13.12 12.98 17.15
N GLY A 68 13.40 12.79 15.86
CA GLY A 68 14.40 11.86 15.36
C GLY A 68 13.90 10.43 15.12
N TYR A 69 12.60 10.17 15.23
CA TYR A 69 12.05 8.83 15.05
C TYR A 69 12.01 8.42 13.58
N ARG A 70 12.91 7.51 13.20
CA ARG A 70 13.11 7.07 11.81
C ARG A 70 11.86 6.49 11.15
N PRO A 71 11.08 5.59 11.79
CA PRO A 71 9.87 5.03 11.16
C PRO A 71 8.88 6.09 10.70
N SER A 72 8.71 7.18 11.46
CA SER A 72 7.83 8.29 11.05
C SER A 72 8.36 9.07 9.86
N THR A 73 9.68 9.21 9.73
CA THR A 73 10.31 9.84 8.55
C THR A 73 10.02 9.00 7.30
N ILE A 74 10.11 7.67 7.42
CA ILE A 74 9.89 6.74 6.31
C ILE A 74 8.40 6.68 5.94
N SER A 75 7.49 6.54 6.91
CA SER A 75 6.04 6.54 6.66
C SER A 75 5.55 7.84 6.03
N LEU A 76 6.05 8.99 6.50
CA LEU A 76 5.71 10.28 5.91
C LEU A 76 6.28 10.44 4.50
N ALA A 77 7.52 9.98 4.24
CA ALA A 77 8.09 9.96 2.89
C ALA A 77 7.23 9.13 1.93
N ARG A 78 6.85 7.92 2.32
CA ARG A 78 5.97 7.05 1.52
C ARG A 78 4.62 7.71 1.23
N GLU A 79 4.01 8.37 2.21
CA GLU A 79 2.75 9.10 2.02
C GLU A 79 2.89 10.26 1.01
N LEU A 80 3.97 11.03 1.10
CA LEU A 80 4.26 12.12 0.17
C LEU A 80 4.52 11.60 -1.25
N ILE A 81 5.19 10.47 -1.39
CA ILE A 81 5.40 9.80 -2.69
C ILE A 81 4.07 9.29 -3.24
N GLY A 82 3.26 8.63 -2.41
CA GLY A 82 1.96 8.08 -2.76
C GLY A 82 0.96 9.13 -3.25
N SER A 83 0.91 10.26 -2.55
CA SER A 83 0.06 11.42 -2.90
C SER A 83 0.64 12.31 -4.01
N GLY A 84 1.89 12.08 -4.43
CA GLY A 84 2.58 12.92 -5.40
C GLY A 84 2.97 14.31 -4.88
N ALA A 85 2.97 14.51 -3.55
CA ALA A 85 3.40 15.75 -2.89
C ALA A 85 4.93 15.83 -2.66
N TRP A 86 5.64 14.71 -2.80
CA TRP A 86 7.10 14.64 -2.69
C TRP A 86 7.80 15.66 -3.59
N GLY A 87 8.67 16.48 -3.02
CA GLY A 87 9.45 17.53 -3.69
C GLY A 87 8.67 18.82 -4.00
N LYS A 88 7.36 18.86 -3.74
CA LYS A 88 6.50 20.01 -4.08
C LYS A 88 6.28 20.95 -2.89
N ALA A 89 6.14 20.39 -1.69
CA ALA A 89 5.75 21.12 -0.49
C ALA A 89 6.98 21.52 0.35
N THR A 90 7.22 22.82 0.49
CA THR A 90 8.41 23.35 1.18
C THR A 90 8.49 22.97 2.66
N GLN A 91 7.33 22.79 3.29
CA GLN A 91 7.20 22.39 4.70
C GLN A 91 7.75 20.99 5.00
N TYR A 92 7.93 20.13 3.99
CA TYR A 92 8.45 18.77 4.17
C TYR A 92 9.92 18.60 3.76
N ARG A 93 10.60 19.66 3.32
CA ARG A 93 12.00 19.57 2.84
C ARG A 93 12.96 18.95 3.86
N ASN A 94 12.78 19.23 5.15
CA ASN A 94 13.56 18.63 6.23
C ASN A 94 13.33 17.11 6.32
N ILE A 95 12.08 16.65 6.19
CA ILE A 95 11.71 15.24 6.18
C ILE A 95 12.31 14.55 4.95
N GLU A 96 12.18 15.15 3.78
CA GLU A 96 12.75 14.62 2.53
C GLU A 96 14.27 14.49 2.62
N THR A 97 14.93 15.48 3.23
CA THR A 97 16.39 15.46 3.44
C THR A 97 16.79 14.32 4.37
N ARG A 98 16.09 14.14 5.51
CA ARG A 98 16.34 13.03 6.43
C ARG A 98 16.08 11.68 5.77
N PHE A 99 14.98 11.54 5.03
CA PHE A 99 14.70 10.31 4.30
C PHE A 99 15.81 9.97 3.30
N LYS A 100 16.30 10.94 2.53
CA LYS A 100 17.44 10.73 1.62
C LYS A 100 18.69 10.27 2.36
N GLN A 101 18.96 10.82 3.56
CA GLN A 101 20.06 10.35 4.41
C GLN A 101 19.87 8.90 4.84
N ILE A 102 18.67 8.53 5.32
CA ILE A 102 18.31 7.14 5.69
C ILE A 102 18.54 6.18 4.51
N VAL A 103 18.12 6.57 3.31
CA VAL A 103 18.31 5.77 2.08
C VAL A 103 19.79 5.65 1.70
N GLN A 104 20.58 6.72 1.87
CA GLN A 104 22.01 6.71 1.59
C GLN A 104 22.79 5.78 2.52
N GLU A 105 22.43 5.70 3.81
CA GLU A 105 22.97 4.69 4.72
C GLU A 105 22.67 3.27 4.19
N GLY A 106 21.48 3.08 3.64
CA GLY A 106 21.04 1.91 2.88
C GLY A 106 21.13 0.59 3.63
N ARG A 107 20.82 0.65 4.93
CA ARG A 107 20.66 -0.51 5.83
C ARG A 107 19.20 -0.75 6.22
N ASP A 108 18.31 0.18 5.89
CA ASP A 108 16.91 0.16 6.30
C ASP A 108 16.03 -0.31 5.13
N SER A 109 15.53 -1.55 5.22
CA SER A 109 14.73 -2.17 4.16
C SER A 109 13.42 -1.44 3.88
N ASN A 110 12.78 -0.84 4.91
CA ASN A 110 11.56 -0.06 4.72
C ASN A 110 11.84 1.24 3.95
N ALA A 111 12.96 1.91 4.26
CA ALA A 111 13.38 3.10 3.52
C ALA A 111 13.76 2.80 2.08
N LEU A 112 14.52 1.71 1.84
CA LEU A 112 14.86 1.26 0.50
C LEU A 112 13.62 0.86 -0.30
N THR A 113 12.66 0.19 0.33
CA THR A 113 11.36 -0.12 -0.29
C THR A 113 10.63 1.14 -0.77
N THR A 114 10.61 2.17 0.08
CA THR A 114 9.99 3.47 -0.25
C THR A 114 10.69 4.18 -1.40
N GLU A 115 12.03 4.13 -1.42
CA GLU A 115 12.81 4.69 -2.52
C GLU A 115 12.59 3.93 -3.83
N GLY A 116 12.51 2.59 -3.76
CA GLY A 116 12.15 1.74 -4.89
C GLY A 116 10.79 2.10 -5.48
N GLU A 117 9.76 2.29 -4.63
CA GLU A 117 8.45 2.76 -5.05
C GLU A 117 8.53 4.15 -5.72
N ARG A 118 9.32 5.07 -5.16
CA ARG A 118 9.53 6.40 -5.76
C ARG A 118 10.14 6.30 -7.16
N LEU A 119 11.18 5.49 -7.32
CA LEU A 119 11.85 5.27 -8.61
C LEU A 119 10.91 4.64 -9.63
N TYR A 120 10.12 3.65 -9.22
CA TYR A 120 9.08 3.04 -10.06
C TYR A 120 8.09 4.09 -10.57
N ARG A 121 7.57 4.96 -9.69
CA ARG A 121 6.63 6.04 -10.07
C ARG A 121 7.24 7.06 -11.02
N LEU A 122 8.56 7.23 -11.00
CA LEU A 122 9.29 8.09 -11.94
C LEU A 122 9.61 7.41 -13.28
N GLY A 123 9.20 6.15 -13.48
CA GLY A 123 9.53 5.37 -14.68
C GLY A 123 10.97 4.86 -14.71
N MET A 124 11.72 5.01 -13.62
CA MET A 124 13.11 4.55 -13.50
C MET A 124 13.16 3.09 -13.07
N TYR A 125 12.56 2.19 -13.88
CA TYR A 125 12.29 0.81 -13.48
C TYR A 125 13.56 -0.01 -13.17
N ASP A 126 14.63 0.12 -13.96
CA ASP A 126 15.91 -0.54 -13.66
C ASP A 126 16.52 -0.10 -12.33
N ALA A 127 16.41 1.20 -12.01
CA ALA A 127 16.89 1.71 -10.73
C ALA A 127 16.01 1.23 -9.57
N ALA A 128 14.69 1.18 -9.77
CA ALA A 128 13.74 0.63 -8.80
C ALA A 128 14.09 -0.83 -8.48
N VAL A 129 14.29 -1.68 -9.49
CA VAL A 129 14.69 -3.10 -9.32
C VAL A 129 15.93 -3.21 -8.43
N LYS A 130 17.00 -2.47 -8.73
CA LYS A 130 18.26 -2.55 -7.95
C LYS A 130 18.06 -2.17 -6.49
N VAL A 131 17.26 -1.14 -6.23
CA VAL A 131 16.99 -0.67 -4.86
C VAL A 131 16.09 -1.67 -4.11
N LEU A 132 15.06 -2.21 -4.77
CA LEU A 132 14.11 -3.15 -4.18
C LEU A 132 14.77 -4.51 -3.89
N GLN A 133 15.62 -5.02 -4.79
CA GLN A 133 16.41 -6.22 -4.53
C GLN A 133 17.33 -6.03 -3.32
N ARG A 134 17.97 -4.85 -3.21
CA ARG A 134 18.77 -4.51 -2.03
C ARG A 134 17.93 -4.44 -0.75
N ALA A 135 16.69 -3.95 -0.84
CA ALA A 135 15.76 -3.89 0.29
C ALA A 135 15.36 -5.29 0.78
N LEU A 136 15.11 -6.22 -0.15
CA LEU A 136 14.80 -7.62 0.17
C LEU A 136 15.97 -8.33 0.84
N GLY A 137 17.21 -8.01 0.43
CA GLY A 137 18.41 -8.60 1.04
C GLY A 137 18.44 -10.13 0.86
N PRO A 138 19.09 -10.87 1.78
CA PRO A 138 19.00 -12.32 1.85
C PRO A 138 17.56 -12.83 2.04
N GLU A 139 17.27 -14.03 1.55
CA GLU A 139 15.93 -14.64 1.52
C GLU A 139 15.20 -14.65 2.88
N ASP A 140 15.94 -14.87 3.96
CA ASP A 140 15.43 -14.91 5.35
C ASP A 140 15.24 -13.54 6.00
N SER A 141 15.45 -12.44 5.27
CA SER A 141 15.28 -11.10 5.82
C SER A 141 13.78 -10.81 6.01
N GLU A 142 13.38 -10.63 7.26
CA GLU A 142 12.02 -10.22 7.63
C GLU A 142 11.97 -8.72 7.97
N PHE A 143 11.01 -8.02 7.37
CA PHE A 143 10.74 -6.62 7.65
C PHE A 143 9.29 -6.28 7.33
N GLU A 144 8.77 -5.24 8.00
CA GLU A 144 7.35 -4.87 7.97
C GLU A 144 6.75 -4.77 6.55
N TRP A 145 7.51 -4.21 5.60
CA TRP A 145 7.03 -3.96 4.24
C TRP A 145 7.55 -4.95 3.19
N LYS A 146 7.96 -6.16 3.60
CA LYS A 146 8.49 -7.20 2.69
C LYS A 146 7.55 -7.49 1.52
N HIS A 147 6.27 -7.77 1.80
CA HIS A 147 5.28 -8.03 0.75
C HIS A 147 5.09 -6.83 -0.19
N HIS A 148 5.06 -5.60 0.34
CA HIS A 148 4.97 -4.38 -0.48
C HIS A 148 6.21 -4.18 -1.36
N CYS A 149 7.39 -4.53 -0.85
CA CYS A 149 8.64 -4.52 -1.61
C CYS A 149 8.60 -5.51 -2.77
N GLN A 150 8.18 -6.76 -2.51
CA GLN A 150 8.02 -7.80 -3.53
C GLN A 150 7.01 -7.36 -4.60
N LEU A 151 5.88 -6.77 -4.20
CA LEU A 151 4.89 -6.21 -5.14
C LEU A 151 5.47 -5.12 -6.03
N CYS A 152 6.20 -4.15 -5.45
CA CYS A 152 6.86 -3.10 -6.22
C CYS A 152 7.92 -3.67 -7.18
N LEU A 153 8.64 -4.71 -6.76
CA LEU A 153 9.66 -5.37 -7.58
C LEU A 153 9.03 -6.13 -8.74
N GLY A 154 7.96 -6.91 -8.48
CA GLY A 154 7.18 -7.60 -9.51
C GLY A 154 6.62 -6.62 -10.53
N ARG A 155 5.99 -5.52 -10.08
CA ARG A 155 5.53 -4.43 -10.96
C ARG A 155 6.65 -3.84 -11.80
N SER A 156 7.83 -3.66 -11.22
CA SER A 156 8.99 -3.15 -11.95
C SER A 156 9.47 -4.13 -13.02
N TYR A 157 9.49 -5.44 -12.73
CA TYR A 157 9.80 -6.48 -13.72
C TYR A 157 8.78 -6.50 -14.86
N ILE A 158 7.49 -6.37 -14.57
CA ILE A 158 6.44 -6.27 -15.60
C ILE A 158 6.72 -5.10 -16.55
N LYS A 159 7.04 -3.91 -16.02
CA LYS A 159 7.34 -2.72 -16.84
C LYS A 159 8.60 -2.86 -17.69
N LEU A 160 9.53 -3.73 -17.29
CA LEU A 160 10.74 -4.06 -18.04
C LEU A 160 10.55 -5.24 -19.02
N GLY A 161 9.36 -5.83 -19.10
CA GLY A 161 9.09 -7.02 -19.92
C GLY A 161 9.70 -8.31 -19.37
N ARG A 162 10.16 -8.31 -18.11
CA ARG A 162 10.75 -9.46 -17.41
C ARG A 162 9.66 -10.34 -16.80
N THR A 163 8.75 -10.83 -17.66
CA THR A 163 7.50 -11.49 -17.25
C THR A 163 7.72 -12.77 -16.44
N ALA A 164 8.74 -13.56 -16.75
CA ALA A 164 9.03 -14.80 -16.01
C ALA A 164 9.41 -14.50 -14.55
N GLU A 165 10.30 -13.54 -14.34
CA GLU A 165 10.77 -13.14 -13.00
C GLU A 165 9.67 -12.43 -12.21
N ALA A 166 8.83 -11.62 -12.89
CA ALA A 166 7.65 -11.04 -12.27
C ALA A 166 6.70 -12.12 -11.76
N LYS A 167 6.43 -13.13 -12.60
CA LYS A 167 5.51 -14.22 -12.28
C LYS A 167 6.00 -15.03 -11.09
N GLU A 168 7.24 -15.53 -11.15
CA GLU A 168 7.85 -16.31 -10.06
C GLU A 168 7.81 -15.56 -8.72
N LEU A 169 8.17 -14.28 -8.74
CA LEU A 169 8.16 -13.46 -7.54
C LEU A 169 6.74 -13.25 -6.98
N LEU A 170 5.76 -12.95 -7.85
CA LEU A 170 4.38 -12.65 -7.42
C LEU A 170 3.64 -13.91 -6.95
N GLU A 171 3.91 -15.07 -7.55
CA GLU A 171 3.35 -16.36 -7.10
C GLU A 171 3.82 -16.73 -5.69
N GLY A 172 5.01 -16.27 -5.27
CA GLY A 172 5.54 -16.48 -3.93
C GLY A 172 5.05 -15.50 -2.86
N ILE A 173 4.18 -14.54 -3.18
CA ILE A 173 3.68 -13.57 -2.19
C ILE A 173 2.47 -14.15 -1.43
N GLU A 174 2.65 -14.36 -0.13
CA GLU A 174 1.60 -14.88 0.75
C GLU A 174 0.95 -13.77 1.62
N GLY A 175 -0.08 -14.15 2.37
CA GLY A 175 -0.71 -13.31 3.40
C GLY A 175 -1.29 -12.01 2.83
N ALA A 176 -1.00 -10.88 3.50
CA ALA A 176 -1.60 -9.58 3.17
C ALA A 176 -1.26 -9.06 1.76
N GLY A 177 -0.19 -9.55 1.11
CA GLY A 177 0.18 -9.17 -0.25
C GLY A 177 -0.50 -9.99 -1.35
N SER A 178 -1.09 -11.15 -1.00
CA SER A 178 -1.62 -12.14 -1.96
C SER A 178 -2.69 -11.57 -2.90
N GLY A 179 -3.62 -10.76 -2.37
CA GLY A 179 -4.68 -10.16 -3.18
C GLY A 179 -4.16 -9.19 -4.24
N GLU A 180 -3.17 -8.36 -3.90
CA GLU A 180 -2.52 -7.48 -4.89
C GLU A 180 -1.69 -8.25 -5.90
N ALA A 181 -0.95 -9.25 -5.43
CA ALA A 181 -0.13 -10.09 -6.31
C ALA A 181 -0.99 -10.82 -7.35
N ALA A 182 -2.14 -11.35 -6.91
CA ALA A 182 -3.10 -12.01 -7.78
C ALA A 182 -3.67 -11.06 -8.85
N VAL A 183 -3.94 -9.79 -8.54
CA VAL A 183 -4.36 -8.80 -9.56
C VAL A 183 -3.28 -8.63 -10.64
N GLU A 184 -2.02 -8.47 -10.23
CA GLU A 184 -0.90 -8.30 -11.17
C GLU A 184 -0.70 -9.58 -12.02
N LEU A 185 -0.82 -10.77 -11.43
CA LEU A 185 -0.75 -12.06 -12.13
C LEU A 185 -1.89 -12.24 -13.13
N ALA A 186 -3.13 -11.90 -12.76
CA ALA A 186 -4.27 -11.93 -13.67
C ALA A 186 -4.03 -11.03 -14.89
N GLN A 187 -3.53 -9.82 -14.67
CA GLN A 187 -3.24 -8.88 -15.75
C GLN A 187 -2.12 -9.37 -16.67
N LEU A 188 -1.11 -10.08 -16.14
CA LEU A 188 -0.05 -10.69 -16.94
C LEU A 188 -0.57 -11.82 -17.83
N LEU A 189 -1.55 -12.57 -17.37
CA LEU A 189 -2.05 -13.77 -18.05
C LEU A 189 -3.23 -13.52 -19.00
N ARG A 190 -3.79 -12.30 -18.99
CA ARG A 190 -4.98 -11.90 -19.78
C ARG A 190 -4.95 -12.33 -21.25
N THR A 191 -3.78 -12.38 -21.88
CA THR A 191 -3.64 -12.74 -23.31
C THR A 191 -3.03 -14.12 -23.54
N SER A 192 -2.61 -14.82 -22.50
CA SER A 192 -1.86 -16.09 -22.63
C SER A 192 -2.54 -17.28 -21.99
N ASP A 193 -3.29 -17.08 -20.90
CA ASP A 193 -3.91 -18.15 -20.11
C ASP A 193 -5.17 -17.61 -19.41
N ALA A 194 -6.32 -17.71 -20.09
CA ALA A 194 -7.59 -17.17 -19.60
C ALA A 194 -8.04 -17.87 -18.32
N ASP A 195 -7.89 -19.19 -18.25
CA ASP A 195 -8.33 -19.99 -17.10
C ASP A 195 -7.56 -19.60 -15.83
N LYS A 196 -6.22 -19.47 -15.91
CA LYS A 196 -5.43 -19.01 -14.76
C LYS A 196 -5.68 -17.55 -14.43
N MET A 197 -5.92 -16.71 -15.43
CA MET A 197 -6.28 -15.31 -15.20
C MET A 197 -7.55 -15.21 -14.36
N GLU A 198 -8.59 -15.98 -14.68
CA GLU A 198 -9.83 -16.05 -13.89
C GLU A 198 -9.59 -16.57 -12.47
N GLN A 199 -8.76 -17.61 -12.31
CA GLN A 199 -8.38 -18.11 -10.98
C GLN A 199 -7.73 -17.03 -10.12
N TYR A 200 -6.80 -16.25 -10.68
CA TYR A 200 -6.18 -15.16 -9.94
C TYR A 200 -7.14 -14.00 -9.66
N LEU A 201 -8.07 -13.67 -10.56
CA LEU A 201 -9.12 -12.70 -10.26
C LEU A 201 -10.00 -13.15 -9.10
N TYR A 202 -10.34 -14.44 -9.03
CA TYR A 202 -11.06 -15.01 -7.91
C TYR A 202 -10.24 -14.94 -6.61
N THR A 203 -8.96 -15.34 -6.65
CA THR A 203 -8.04 -15.23 -5.52
C THR A 203 -7.93 -13.79 -5.02
N ALA A 204 -7.83 -12.81 -5.92
CA ALA A 204 -7.82 -11.41 -5.55
C ALA A 204 -9.12 -10.98 -4.84
N GLY A 205 -10.27 -11.40 -5.37
CA GLY A 205 -11.59 -11.07 -4.84
C GLY A 205 -11.79 -11.58 -3.40
N ILE A 206 -11.46 -12.85 -3.15
CA ILE A 206 -11.54 -13.43 -1.80
C ILE A 206 -10.53 -12.82 -0.81
N ASN A 207 -9.45 -12.20 -1.32
CA ASN A 207 -8.46 -11.46 -0.54
C ASN A 207 -8.76 -9.95 -0.47
N GLY A 208 -10.02 -9.55 -0.67
CA GLY A 208 -10.52 -8.20 -0.40
C GLY A 208 -10.44 -7.23 -1.59
N ARG A 209 -10.06 -7.69 -2.79
CA ARG A 209 -10.10 -6.92 -4.03
C ARG A 209 -11.45 -7.09 -4.73
N LEU A 210 -12.53 -6.64 -4.09
CA LEU A 210 -13.91 -6.88 -4.56
C LEU A 210 -14.17 -6.39 -6.00
N GLU A 211 -13.41 -5.40 -6.46
CA GLU A 211 -13.44 -4.93 -7.84
C GLU A 211 -13.10 -6.02 -8.87
N THR A 212 -12.39 -7.08 -8.50
CA THR A 212 -12.10 -8.19 -9.41
C THR A 212 -13.29 -9.11 -9.64
N PHE A 213 -14.26 -9.16 -8.71
CA PHE A 213 -15.53 -9.85 -8.96
C PHE A 213 -16.32 -9.16 -10.09
N ARG A 214 -16.20 -7.84 -10.24
CA ARG A 214 -16.79 -7.14 -11.40
C ARG A 214 -16.16 -7.61 -12.71
N GLN A 215 -14.84 -7.80 -12.73
CA GLN A 215 -14.15 -8.32 -13.92
C GLN A 215 -14.58 -9.77 -14.24
N LEU A 216 -14.73 -10.63 -13.24
CA LEU A 216 -15.27 -11.98 -13.42
C LEU A 216 -16.70 -11.96 -13.95
N SER A 217 -17.53 -11.03 -13.47
CA SER A 217 -18.90 -10.83 -13.97
C SER A 217 -18.90 -10.46 -15.46
N GLU A 218 -18.06 -9.51 -15.87
CA GLU A 218 -17.89 -9.11 -17.27
C GLU A 218 -17.44 -10.28 -18.16
N ILE A 219 -16.47 -11.07 -17.71
CA ILE A 219 -15.99 -12.27 -18.42
C ILE A 219 -17.12 -13.28 -18.61
N GLU A 220 -17.93 -13.55 -17.59
CA GLU A 220 -19.05 -14.49 -17.69
C GLU A 220 -20.18 -13.97 -18.61
N PHE A 221 -20.44 -12.66 -18.64
CA PHE A 221 -21.36 -12.08 -19.63
C PHE A 221 -20.82 -12.20 -21.07
N GLU A 222 -19.52 -12.02 -21.28
CA GLU A 222 -18.90 -12.24 -22.59
C GLU A 222 -19.02 -13.70 -23.04
N LYS A 223 -18.80 -14.66 -22.14
CA LYS A 223 -19.02 -16.10 -22.39
C LYS A 223 -20.49 -16.39 -22.70
N GLU A 224 -21.43 -15.84 -21.93
CA GLU A 224 -22.87 -15.96 -22.16
C GLU A 224 -23.26 -15.47 -23.57
N ALA A 225 -22.72 -14.33 -23.99
CA ALA A 225 -23.01 -13.73 -25.28
C ALA A 225 -22.50 -14.60 -26.46
N GLY A 226 -21.35 -15.26 -26.28
CA GLY A 226 -20.76 -16.17 -27.25
C GLY A 226 -21.35 -17.59 -27.26
N GLU A 227 -22.07 -17.99 -26.20
CA GLU A 227 -22.58 -19.36 -26.03
C GLU A 227 -23.88 -19.62 -26.81
N THR A 228 -23.92 -20.79 -27.44
CA THR A 228 -25.05 -21.29 -28.24
C THR A 228 -25.90 -22.31 -27.49
N ASP A 229 -25.31 -23.08 -26.57
CA ASP A 229 -26.04 -24.03 -25.74
C ASP A 229 -26.88 -23.31 -24.68
N LYS A 230 -28.16 -23.67 -24.59
CA LYS A 230 -29.12 -22.98 -23.71
C LYS A 230 -28.83 -23.22 -22.23
N MET A 231 -28.24 -24.35 -21.87
CA MET A 231 -27.94 -24.68 -20.47
C MET A 231 -26.66 -23.97 -20.03
N ALA A 232 -25.59 -24.06 -20.82
CA ALA A 232 -24.35 -23.34 -20.58
C ALA A 232 -24.57 -21.82 -20.53
N LYS A 233 -25.38 -21.28 -21.44
CA LYS A 233 -25.75 -19.86 -21.42
C LYS A 233 -26.42 -19.42 -20.12
N LYS A 234 -27.38 -20.22 -19.62
CA LYS A 234 -28.01 -19.95 -18.32
C LYS A 234 -27.02 -20.03 -17.16
N GLU A 235 -26.05 -20.91 -17.24
CA GLU A 235 -25.03 -21.06 -16.21
C GLU A 235 -24.08 -19.87 -16.19
N HIS A 236 -23.58 -19.42 -17.35
CA HIS A 236 -22.79 -18.19 -17.46
C HIS A 236 -23.53 -16.98 -16.91
N ASN A 237 -24.82 -16.82 -17.27
CA ASN A 237 -25.64 -15.75 -16.73
C ASN A 237 -25.76 -15.80 -15.19
N ARG A 238 -25.93 -16.99 -14.60
CA ARG A 238 -25.99 -17.14 -13.15
C ARG A 238 -24.68 -16.72 -12.48
N TRP A 239 -23.54 -17.19 -12.99
CA TRP A 239 -22.24 -16.81 -12.45
C TRP A 239 -21.97 -15.32 -12.60
N ALA A 240 -22.31 -14.73 -13.76
CA ALA A 240 -22.18 -13.31 -13.97
C ALA A 240 -22.95 -12.49 -12.91
N MET A 241 -24.18 -12.91 -12.59
CA MET A 241 -25.00 -12.28 -11.56
C MET A 241 -24.42 -12.47 -10.15
N GLU A 242 -23.95 -13.67 -9.79
CA GLU A 242 -23.32 -13.91 -8.49
C GLU A 242 -22.03 -13.10 -8.31
N TRP A 243 -21.21 -13.00 -9.35
CA TRP A 243 -20.01 -12.16 -9.31
C TRP A 243 -20.36 -10.67 -9.20
N SER A 244 -21.37 -10.19 -9.94
CA SER A 244 -21.85 -8.82 -9.79
C SER A 244 -22.35 -8.55 -8.37
N ARG A 245 -22.99 -9.53 -7.74
CA ARG A 245 -23.49 -9.46 -6.37
C ARG A 245 -22.35 -9.35 -5.36
N LEU A 246 -21.32 -10.19 -5.48
CA LEU A 246 -20.13 -10.15 -4.61
C LEU A 246 -19.29 -8.87 -4.79
N ALA A 247 -19.40 -8.21 -5.95
CA ALA A 247 -18.73 -6.94 -6.21
C ALA A 247 -19.43 -5.73 -5.55
N ASP A 248 -20.66 -5.89 -5.05
CA ASP A 248 -21.42 -4.82 -4.41
C ASP A 248 -21.06 -4.71 -2.92
N GLU A 249 -20.48 -3.57 -2.53
CA GLU A 249 -20.11 -3.29 -1.14
C GLU A 249 -21.33 -3.08 -0.23
N THR A 250 -22.49 -2.76 -0.80
CA THR A 250 -23.72 -2.44 -0.06
C THR A 250 -24.54 -3.66 0.36
N GLU A 251 -24.26 -4.84 -0.20
CA GLU A 251 -24.94 -6.09 0.14
C GLU A 251 -24.32 -6.84 1.35
N LYS A 252 -23.37 -6.21 2.07
CA LYS A 252 -22.83 -6.80 3.31
C LYS A 252 -23.86 -6.71 4.44
N ILE A 253 -24.46 -7.86 4.77
CA ILE A 253 -25.24 -8.12 6.01
C ILE A 253 -24.32 -7.97 7.24
#